data_AF-F0IHM6-F1
#
_entry.id   AF-F0IHM6-F1
#
_cell.length_a   1.000
_cell.length_b   1.000
_cell.length_c   1.000
_cell.angle_alpha   90.00
_cell.angle_beta   90.00
_cell.angle_gamma   90.00
#
_symmetry.space_group_name_H-M   'P 1'
#
loop_
_entity.id
_entity.type
_entity.pdbx_description
1 polymer ?
#
loop_
_entity_poly.entity_id
_entity_poly.type
_entity_poly.pdbx_seq_one_letter_code
_entity_poly.pdbx_strand_id
1 'polypeptide(L)'
;MDLATYYKQHPEERYENIRRMGEILSQVEQTLSKAEALLEEWKALQPDFDSLVSYYDSELWRNDYFDSNAGKIPEDVPQWVLTQDAIFDAIGDQFHIADAYQELLQTIEKKKWKS
;
A
#
# COMPACT_ATOMS: atom_id res chain seq x y z
N MET A 1 -42.57 19.33 1.63
CA MET A 1 -42.23 19.66 0.23
C MET A 1 -41.30 18.57 -0.27
N ASP A 2 -41.53 17.99 -1.45
CA ASP A 2 -40.62 16.98 -2.01
C ASP A 2 -39.33 17.62 -2.57
N LEU A 3 -38.28 16.81 -2.76
CA LEU A 3 -36.96 17.24 -3.22
C LEU A 3 -37.00 17.88 -4.63
N ALA A 4 -37.88 17.42 -5.52
CA ALA A 4 -37.99 17.99 -6.85
C ALA A 4 -38.60 19.40 -6.79
N THR A 5 -39.60 19.60 -5.93
CA THR A 5 -40.22 20.90 -5.68
C THR A 5 -39.25 21.85 -4.95
N TYR A 6 -38.46 21.35 -3.98
CA TYR A 6 -37.42 22.13 -3.29
C TYR A 6 -36.35 22.64 -4.26
N TYR A 7 -35.75 21.76 -5.06
CA TYR A 7 -34.68 22.16 -5.97
C TYR A 7 -35.16 22.97 -7.18
N LYS A 8 -36.46 22.97 -7.48
CA LYS A 8 -37.03 23.90 -8.46
C LYS A 8 -37.02 25.34 -7.91
N GLN A 9 -37.11 25.51 -6.60
CA GLN A 9 -37.04 26.79 -5.91
C GLN A 9 -35.60 27.17 -5.52
N HIS A 10 -34.72 26.18 -5.36
CA HIS A 10 -33.30 26.34 -4.97
C HIS A 10 -32.33 25.62 -5.93
N PRO A 11 -32.28 26.01 -7.22
CA PRO A 11 -31.44 25.33 -8.22
C PRO A 11 -29.94 25.41 -7.91
N GLU A 12 -29.48 26.51 -7.32
CA GLU A 12 -28.09 26.72 -6.91
C GLU A 12 -27.62 25.67 -5.89
N GLU A 13 -28.43 25.35 -4.89
CA GLU A 13 -28.10 24.31 -3.90
C GLU A 13 -28.01 22.93 -4.54
N ARG A 14 -28.86 22.65 -5.53
CA ARG A 14 -28.79 21.40 -6.30
C ARG A 14 -27.47 21.31 -7.06
N TYR A 15 -27.07 22.39 -7.72
CA TYR A 15 -25.84 22.42 -8.52
C TYR A 15 -24.60 22.31 -7.66
N GLU A 16 -24.58 22.95 -6.50
CA GLU A 16 -23.47 22.83 -5.56
C GLU A 16 -23.35 21.41 -5.00
N ASN A 17 -24.49 20.76 -4.68
CA ASN A 17 -24.48 19.35 -4.30
C ASN A 17 -23.95 18.44 -5.42
N ILE A 18 -24.38 18.65 -6.68
CA ILE A 18 -23.88 17.88 -7.82
C ILE A 18 -22.37 18.08 -8.00
N ARG A 19 -21.88 19.33 -7.93
CA ARG A 19 -20.45 19.64 -8.04
C ARG A 19 -19.66 18.92 -6.94
N ARG A 20 -20.08 19.05 -5.69
CA ARG A 20 -19.45 18.38 -4.54
C ARG A 20 -19.42 16.86 -4.72
N MET A 21 -20.52 16.24 -5.15
CA MET A 21 -20.54 14.80 -5.41
C MET A 21 -19.64 14.39 -6.57
N GLY A 22 -19.55 15.22 -7.63
CA GLY A 22 -18.64 15.01 -8.75
C GLY A 22 -17.16 15.08 -8.35
N GLU A 23 -16.81 16.04 -7.49
CA GLU A 23 -15.47 16.14 -6.91
C GLU A 23 -15.12 14.91 -6.06
N ILE A 24 -16.04 14.45 -5.22
CA ILE A 24 -15.88 13.23 -4.42
C ILE A 24 -15.71 12.01 -5.33
N LEU A 25 -16.55 11.85 -6.36
CA LEU A 25 -16.45 10.74 -7.31
C LEU A 25 -15.08 10.73 -7.99
N SER A 26 -14.63 11.89 -8.49
CA SER A 26 -13.33 11.99 -9.13
C SER A 26 -12.18 11.60 -8.19
N GLN A 27 -12.25 12.02 -6.91
CA GLN A 27 -11.26 11.62 -5.91
C GLN A 27 -11.28 10.11 -5.62
N VAL A 28 -12.47 9.51 -5.55
CA VAL A 28 -12.63 8.07 -5.36
C VAL A 28 -12.01 7.31 -6.54
N GLU A 29 -12.36 7.66 -7.77
CA GLU A 29 -11.85 7.00 -8.98
C GLU A 29 -10.32 7.08 -9.07
N GLN A 30 -9.74 8.26 -8.82
CA GLN A 30 -8.30 8.44 -8.81
C GLN A 30 -7.60 7.62 -7.72
N THR A 31 -8.20 7.54 -6.53
CA THR A 31 -7.62 6.79 -5.42
C THR A 31 -7.67 5.28 -5.67
N LEU A 32 -8.81 4.78 -6.17
CA LEU A 32 -8.97 3.36 -6.49
C LEU A 32 -8.02 2.92 -7.61
N SER A 33 -7.84 3.74 -8.65
CA SER A 33 -6.88 3.43 -9.72
C SER A 33 -5.44 3.34 -9.20
N LYS A 34 -5.03 4.25 -8.30
CA LYS A 34 -3.70 4.19 -7.66
C LYS A 34 -3.55 2.95 -6.77
N ALA A 35 -4.58 2.63 -5.99
CA ALA A 35 -4.57 1.47 -5.12
C ALA A 35 -4.46 0.16 -5.91
N GLU A 36 -5.19 0.04 -7.03
CA GLU A 36 -5.10 -1.11 -7.93
C GLU A 36 -3.70 -1.25 -8.54
N ALA A 37 -3.13 -0.16 -9.07
CA ALA A 37 -1.79 -0.18 -9.64
C ALA A 37 -0.73 -0.60 -8.62
N LEU A 38 -0.78 -0.04 -7.41
CA LEU A 38 0.14 -0.38 -6.33
C LEU A 38 -0.02 -1.84 -5.86
N LEU A 39 -1.26 -2.34 -5.81
CA LEU A 39 -1.52 -3.73 -5.43
C LEU A 39 -0.92 -4.71 -6.45
N GLU A 40 -1.05 -4.43 -7.74
CA GLU A 40 -0.45 -5.28 -8.78
C GLU A 40 1.09 -5.20 -8.78
N GLU A 41 1.67 -4.02 -8.57
CA GLU A 41 3.11 -3.86 -8.37
C GLU A 41 3.60 -4.68 -7.16
N TRP A 42 2.91 -4.57 -6.02
CA TRP A 42 3.27 -5.28 -4.81
C TRP A 42 3.15 -6.81 -4.94
N LYS A 43 2.13 -7.30 -5.65
CA LYS A 43 1.99 -8.72 -6.01
C LYS A 43 3.15 -9.20 -6.90
N ALA A 44 3.50 -8.41 -7.90
CA ALA A 44 4.59 -8.75 -8.83
C ALA A 44 5.96 -8.78 -8.12
N LEU A 45 6.13 -8.00 -7.05
CA LEU A 45 7.35 -7.95 -6.24
C LEU A 45 7.53 -9.15 -5.30
N GLN A 46 6.45 -9.90 -4.98
CA GLN A 46 6.53 -10.98 -3.98
C GLN A 46 7.61 -12.04 -4.25
N PRO A 47 7.86 -12.53 -5.47
CA PRO A 47 8.94 -13.49 -5.71
C PRO A 47 10.34 -12.96 -5.40
N ASP A 48 10.58 -11.67 -5.68
CA ASP A 48 11.85 -11.01 -5.37
C ASP A 48 11.97 -10.76 -3.85
N PHE A 49 10.85 -10.42 -3.21
CA PHE A 49 10.77 -10.30 -1.76
C PHE A 49 11.06 -11.63 -1.05
N ASP A 50 10.48 -12.74 -1.52
CA ASP A 50 10.74 -14.09 -1.02
C ASP A 50 12.22 -14.48 -1.20
N SER A 51 12.84 -14.05 -2.30
CA SER A 51 14.27 -14.24 -2.55
C SER A 51 15.12 -13.45 -1.56
N LEU A 52 14.73 -12.21 -1.23
CA LEU A 52 15.38 -11.38 -0.21
C LEU A 52 15.28 -12.00 1.19
N VAL A 53 14.10 -12.51 1.57
CA VAL A 53 13.89 -13.21 2.85
C VAL A 53 14.71 -14.50 2.90
N SER A 54 14.69 -15.29 1.82
CA SER A 54 15.49 -16.52 1.73
C SER A 54 16.99 -16.24 1.84
N TYR A 55 17.45 -15.13 1.27
CA TYR A 55 18.84 -14.67 1.43
C TYR A 55 19.12 -14.34 2.88
N TYR A 56 18.30 -13.50 3.52
CA TYR A 56 18.45 -13.12 4.93
C TYR A 56 18.51 -14.32 5.88
N ASP A 57 17.68 -15.33 5.65
CA ASP A 57 17.63 -16.56 6.46
C ASP A 57 18.80 -17.53 6.20
N SER A 58 19.64 -17.26 5.21
CA SER A 58 20.68 -18.18 4.75
C SER A 58 22.01 -18.03 5.48
N GLU A 59 22.81 -19.11 5.47
CA GLU A 59 24.23 -19.03 5.85
C GLU A 59 25.03 -18.09 4.95
N LEU A 60 24.58 -17.85 3.71
CA LEU A 60 25.24 -16.94 2.77
C LEU A 60 25.18 -15.49 3.28
N TRP A 61 24.00 -14.97 3.61
CA TRP A 61 23.87 -13.63 4.18
C TRP A 61 24.70 -13.48 5.46
N ARG A 62 24.71 -14.51 6.31
CA ARG A 62 25.53 -14.51 7.54
C ARG A 62 27.03 -14.41 7.24
N ASN A 63 27.52 -15.12 6.22
CA ASN A 63 28.93 -15.02 5.82
C ASN A 63 29.24 -13.65 5.22
N ASP A 64 28.37 -13.14 4.34
CA ASP A 64 28.52 -11.81 3.74
C ASP A 64 28.54 -10.72 4.82
N TYR A 65 27.69 -10.84 5.84
CA TYR A 65 27.68 -9.96 7.01
C TYR A 65 29.02 -9.97 7.77
N PHE A 66 29.62 -11.15 8.00
CA PHE A 66 30.91 -11.23 8.66
C PHE A 66 32.06 -10.70 7.79
N ASP A 67 32.01 -10.93 6.48
CA ASP A 67 33.01 -10.44 5.54
C ASP A 67 32.92 -8.92 5.36
N SER A 68 31.72 -8.35 5.39
CA SER A 68 31.46 -6.91 5.49
C SER A 68 32.13 -6.32 6.73
N ASN A 69 31.84 -6.88 7.91
CA ASN A 69 32.41 -6.41 9.18
C ASN A 69 33.93 -6.59 9.27
N ALA A 70 34.49 -7.56 8.55
CA ALA A 70 35.93 -7.78 8.44
C ALA A 70 36.62 -6.88 7.39
N GLY A 71 35.88 -6.03 6.68
CA GLY A 71 36.42 -5.15 5.63
C GLY A 71 36.86 -5.89 4.38
N LYS A 72 36.32 -7.09 4.11
CA LYS A 72 36.66 -7.90 2.94
C LYS A 72 35.81 -7.57 1.71
N ILE A 73 34.69 -6.89 1.90
CA ILE A 73 33.83 -6.43 0.81
C ILE A 73 34.30 -5.02 0.39
N PRO A 74 34.54 -4.78 -0.91
CA PRO A 74 34.92 -3.47 -1.41
C PRO A 74 33.94 -2.36 -1.02
N GLU A 75 34.44 -1.16 -0.75
CA GLU A 75 33.63 -0.01 -0.32
C GLU A 75 32.64 0.49 -1.40
N ASP A 76 32.90 0.18 -2.68
CA ASP A 76 32.02 0.54 -3.80
C ASP A 76 30.82 -0.41 -3.95
N VAL A 77 30.83 -1.55 -3.24
CA VAL A 77 29.67 -2.45 -3.16
C VAL A 77 28.70 -1.90 -2.11
N PRO A 78 27.44 -1.60 -2.46
CA PRO A 78 26.43 -1.20 -1.49
C PRO A 78 26.11 -2.34 -0.54
N GLN A 79 26.43 -2.18 0.74
CA GLN A 79 26.29 -3.22 1.78
C GLN A 79 25.07 -3.01 2.69
N TRP A 80 24.13 -2.14 2.32
CA TRP A 80 22.95 -1.81 3.14
C TRP A 80 22.08 -3.04 3.47
N VAL A 81 22.07 -4.03 2.56
CA VAL A 81 21.37 -5.32 2.73
C VAL A 81 21.99 -6.19 3.84
N LEU A 82 23.21 -5.86 4.27
CA LEU A 82 23.95 -6.52 5.35
C LEU A 82 23.79 -5.79 6.68
N THR A 83 22.87 -4.83 6.78
CA THR A 83 22.41 -4.38 8.10
C THR A 83 21.39 -5.38 8.64
N GLN A 84 21.46 -5.69 9.94
CA GLN A 84 20.49 -6.61 10.56
C GLN A 84 19.06 -6.09 10.43
N ASP A 85 18.89 -4.77 10.54
CA ASP A 85 17.56 -4.16 10.64
C ASP A 85 16.87 -4.02 9.27
N ALA A 86 17.59 -3.77 8.17
CA ALA A 86 16.94 -3.38 6.90
C ALA A 86 15.95 -4.42 6.34
N ILE A 87 16.33 -5.71 6.33
CA ILE A 87 15.45 -6.76 5.81
C ILE A 87 14.38 -7.12 6.84
N PHE A 88 14.74 -7.14 8.13
CA PHE A 88 13.80 -7.39 9.21
C PHE A 88 12.67 -6.35 9.25
N ASP A 89 13.00 -5.07 9.14
CA ASP A 89 12.06 -3.96 9.08
C ASP A 89 11.15 -4.09 7.85
N ALA A 90 11.71 -4.42 6.67
CA ALA A 90 10.91 -4.62 5.46
C ALA A 90 9.91 -5.77 5.58
N ILE A 91 10.29 -6.87 6.24
CA ILE A 91 9.38 -7.99 6.58
C ILE A 91 8.25 -7.50 7.49
N GLY A 92 8.59 -6.77 8.56
CA GLY A 92 7.62 -6.22 9.49
C GLY A 92 6.64 -5.26 8.82
N ASP A 93 7.14 -4.34 7.99
CA ASP A 93 6.36 -3.34 7.28
C ASP A 93 5.35 -3.98 6.32
N GLN A 94 5.75 -5.00 5.55
CA GLN A 94 4.83 -5.72 4.66
C GLN A 94 3.66 -6.34 5.46
N PHE A 95 3.93 -6.98 6.60
CA PHE A 95 2.87 -7.55 7.43
C PHE A 95 1.96 -6.47 8.03
N HIS A 96 2.55 -5.39 8.55
CA HIS A 96 1.79 -4.27 9.09
C HIS A 96 0.84 -3.67 8.04
N ILE A 97 1.32 -3.47 6.81
CA ILE A 97 0.52 -2.96 5.70
C ILE A 97 -0.56 -3.97 5.30
N ALA A 98 -0.24 -5.27 5.24
CA ALA A 98 -1.20 -6.32 4.90
C ALA A 98 -2.38 -6.36 5.90
N ASP A 99 -2.10 -6.22 7.20
CA ASP A 99 -3.13 -6.15 8.25
C ASP A 99 -4.04 -4.93 8.05
N ALA A 100 -3.46 -3.76 7.75
CA ALA A 100 -4.24 -2.56 7.47
C ALA A 100 -5.16 -2.72 6.24
N TYR A 101 -4.69 -3.39 5.19
CA TYR A 101 -5.51 -3.74 4.03
C TYR A 101 -6.64 -4.70 4.41
N GLN A 102 -6.37 -5.69 5.25
CA GLN A 102 -7.40 -6.63 5.72
C GLN A 102 -8.51 -5.91 6.51
N GLU A 103 -8.17 -4.98 7.40
CA GLU A 103 -9.15 -4.18 8.15
C GLU A 103 -10.03 -3.31 7.23
N LEU A 104 -9.41 -2.69 6.22
CA LEU A 104 -10.12 -1.90 5.21
C LEU A 104 -11.11 -2.78 4.42
N LEU A 105 -10.66 -3.94 3.92
CA LEU A 105 -11.49 -4.87 3.15
C LEU A 105 -12.68 -5.36 3.96
N GLN A 106 -12.47 -5.77 5.21
CA GLN A 106 -13.56 -6.17 6.10
C GLN A 106 -14.59 -5.05 6.31
N THR A 107 -14.12 -3.80 6.43
CA THR A 107 -14.99 -2.62 6.57
C THR A 107 -15.85 -2.38 5.33
N ILE A 108 -15.27 -2.56 4.15
CA ILE A 108 -15.99 -2.43 2.87
C ILE A 108 -17.00 -3.59 2.70
N GLU A 109 -16.59 -4.82 2.99
CA GLU A 109 -17.44 -6.01 2.87
C GLU A 109 -18.66 -5.98 3.78
N LYS A 110 -18.52 -5.47 5.01
CA LYS A 110 -19.65 -5.25 5.93
C LYS A 110 -20.74 -4.35 5.34
N LYS A 111 -20.42 -3.49 4.37
CA LYS A 111 -21.40 -2.62 3.70
C LYS A 111 -22.16 -3.35 2.59
N LYS A 112 -21.57 -4.37 1.95
CA LYS A 112 -22.25 -5.17 0.90
C LYS A 112 -23.53 -5.84 1.39
N TRP A 113 -23.60 -6.18 2.68
CA TRP A 113 -24.75 -6.85 3.30
C TRP A 113 -25.79 -5.89 3.91
N LYS A 114 -25.58 -4.58 3.80
CA LYS A 114 -26.51 -3.53 4.27
C LYS A 114 -27.25 -2.82 3.13
N SER A 115 -26.94 -3.18 1.88
CA SER A 115 -27.57 -2.73 0.63
C SER A 115 -28.35 -3.87 0.00
#